data_AF-A0A355WG86-F1
#
_entry.id   AF-A0A355WG86-F1
#
_cell.length_a   1.000
_cell.length_b   1.000
_cell.length_c   1.000
_cell.angle_alpha   90.00
_cell.angle_beta   90.00
_cell.angle_gamma   90.00
#
_symmetry.space_group_name_H-M   'P 1'
#
loop_
_entity.id
_entity.type
_entity.pdbx_description
1 polymer ?
#
loop_
_entity_poly.entity_id
_entity_poly.type
_entity_poly.pdbx_seq_one_letter_code
_entity_poly.pdbx_strand_id
1 'polypeptide(L)'
;GLDKQRFYTILCLFYGANPETRQKIADEQGLPADRQATCPAEFELAEQSWGPVLDDIKSAGRGDWLHLSVANKPSSEAEDVLLDAVTIEVGILNEVLDPGQSLDLVFGNCGEANAYYDPSDQRIVICTELAGLFND
;
A
#
# COMPACT_ATOMS: atom_id res chain seq x y z
N GLY A 1 -15.84 -2.57 9.35
CA GLY A 1 -15.71 -1.20 8.82
C GLY A 1 -15.11 -1.23 7.44
N LEU A 2 -14.99 -0.07 6.80
CA LEU A 2 -14.43 0.07 5.45
C LEU A 2 -12.95 -0.35 5.39
N ASP A 3 -12.17 -0.13 6.46
CA ASP A 3 -10.74 -0.50 6.48
C ASP A 3 -10.53 -2.01 6.42
N LYS A 4 -11.37 -2.78 7.12
CA LYS A 4 -11.35 -4.24 7.06
C LYS A 4 -11.68 -4.77 5.65
N GLN A 5 -12.54 -4.08 4.91
CA GLN A 5 -12.86 -4.45 3.53
C GLN A 5 -11.67 -4.17 2.59
N ARG A 6 -11.02 -3.01 2.75
CA ARG A 6 -9.78 -2.67 2.01
C ARG A 6 -8.68 -3.68 2.30
N PHE A 7 -8.46 -3.98 3.58
CA PHE A 7 -7.48 -4.96 4.04
C PHE A 7 -7.74 -6.34 3.42
N TYR A 8 -8.97 -6.85 3.49
CA TYR A 8 -9.30 -8.15 2.87
C TYR A 8 -9.22 -8.14 1.34
N THR A 9 -9.38 -7.00 0.68
CA THR A 9 -9.14 -6.89 -0.76
C THR A 9 -7.66 -7.06 -1.07
N ILE A 10 -6.79 -6.35 -0.35
CA ILE A 10 -5.33 -6.46 -0.51
C ILE A 10 -4.85 -7.87 -0.16
N LEU A 11 -5.30 -8.42 0.97
CA LEU A 11 -4.95 -9.76 1.41
C LEU A 11 -5.43 -10.83 0.41
N CYS A 12 -6.58 -10.61 -0.23
CA CYS A 12 -7.09 -11.51 -1.27
C CYS A 12 -6.22 -11.48 -2.53
N LEU A 13 -5.81 -10.30 -3.02
CA LEU A 13 -4.87 -10.19 -4.14
C LEU A 13 -3.51 -10.82 -3.79
N PHE A 14 -3.03 -10.58 -2.56
CA PHE A 14 -1.80 -11.22 -2.06
C PHE A 14 -1.94 -12.74 -2.05
N TYR A 15 -2.97 -13.30 -1.42
CA TYR A 15 -3.18 -14.74 -1.40
C TYR A 15 -3.36 -15.33 -2.81
N GLY A 16 -4.23 -14.72 -3.63
CA GLY A 16 -4.57 -15.18 -4.97
C GLY A 16 -3.39 -15.28 -5.93
N ALA A 17 -2.36 -14.44 -5.75
CA ALA A 17 -1.12 -14.52 -6.53
C ALA A 17 -0.33 -15.82 -6.34
N ASN A 18 -0.36 -16.40 -5.14
CA ASN A 18 0.31 -17.68 -4.86
C ASN A 18 -0.31 -18.37 -3.63
N PRO A 19 -1.46 -19.05 -3.81
CA PRO A 19 -2.16 -19.70 -2.69
C PRO A 19 -1.30 -20.74 -1.96
N GLU A 20 -0.48 -21.48 -2.70
CA GLU A 20 0.36 -22.56 -2.15
C GLU A 20 1.33 -22.07 -1.08
N THR A 21 1.97 -20.92 -1.30
CA THR A 21 2.98 -20.37 -0.37
C THR A 21 2.40 -19.36 0.61
N ARG A 22 1.19 -18.83 0.35
CA ARG A 22 0.59 -17.72 1.13
C ARG A 22 -0.58 -18.15 2.00
N GLN A 23 -0.97 -19.43 2.00
CA GLN A 23 -2.05 -19.99 2.83
C GLN A 23 -1.92 -19.61 4.30
N LYS A 24 -0.73 -19.79 4.87
CA LYS A 24 -0.46 -19.50 6.29
C LYS A 24 -0.83 -18.05 6.64
N ILE A 25 -0.43 -17.09 5.80
CA ILE A 25 -0.71 -15.67 6.04
C ILE A 25 -2.20 -15.37 5.88
N ALA A 26 -2.86 -15.96 4.88
CA ALA A 26 -4.31 -15.79 4.70
C ALA A 26 -5.10 -16.28 5.92
N ASP A 27 -4.71 -17.42 6.49
CA ASP A 27 -5.35 -18.00 7.67
C ASP A 27 -5.05 -17.19 8.94
N GLU A 28 -3.78 -16.79 9.17
CA GLU A 28 -3.37 -15.98 10.33
C GLU A 28 -4.06 -14.61 10.35
N GLN A 29 -4.27 -14.02 9.18
CA GLN A 29 -4.98 -12.74 9.03
C GLN A 29 -6.51 -12.90 8.95
N GLY A 30 -7.01 -14.13 9.06
CA GLY A 30 -8.44 -14.45 9.15
C GLY A 30 -9.21 -14.21 7.86
N LEU A 31 -8.60 -14.40 6.68
CA LEU A 31 -9.29 -14.36 5.40
C LEU A 31 -10.24 -15.57 5.29
N PRO A 32 -11.56 -15.40 5.22
CA PRO A 32 -12.51 -16.53 5.20
C PRO A 32 -12.31 -17.48 4.01
N ALA A 33 -12.58 -18.78 4.19
CA ALA A 33 -12.35 -19.79 3.15
C ALA A 33 -13.19 -19.59 1.87
N ASP A 34 -14.42 -19.10 2.03
CA ASP A 34 -15.29 -18.69 0.92
C ASP A 34 -14.71 -17.49 0.16
N ARG A 35 -14.05 -16.56 0.86
CA ARG A 35 -13.32 -15.45 0.23
C ARG A 35 -12.07 -15.94 -0.49
N GLN A 36 -11.28 -16.80 0.15
CA GLN A 36 -10.08 -17.40 -0.46
C GLN A 36 -10.39 -18.07 -1.81
N ALA A 37 -11.54 -18.73 -1.94
CA ALA A 37 -11.97 -19.39 -3.17
C ALA A 37 -12.09 -18.44 -4.38
N THR A 38 -12.36 -17.15 -4.15
CA THR A 38 -12.49 -16.12 -5.21
C THR A 38 -11.18 -15.43 -5.57
N CYS A 39 -10.19 -15.48 -4.67
CA CYS A 39 -8.97 -14.68 -4.77
C CYS A 39 -8.06 -14.98 -5.97
N PRO A 40 -7.84 -16.23 -6.41
CA PRO A 40 -7.02 -16.50 -7.59
C PRO A 40 -7.57 -15.84 -8.86
N ALA A 41 -8.89 -15.93 -9.08
CA ALA A 41 -9.54 -15.30 -10.22
C ALA A 41 -9.50 -13.76 -10.15
N GLU A 42 -9.61 -13.19 -8.95
CA GLU A 42 -9.46 -11.74 -8.75
C GLU A 42 -8.03 -11.25 -8.98
N PHE A 43 -7.03 -12.02 -8.53
CA PHE A 43 -5.64 -11.72 -8.85
C PHE A 43 -5.39 -11.77 -10.35
N GLU A 44 -5.87 -12.83 -11.02
CA GLU A 44 -5.75 -12.97 -12.48
C GLU A 44 -6.41 -11.79 -13.21
N LEU A 45 -7.61 -11.38 -12.80
CA LEU A 45 -8.27 -10.22 -13.39
C LEU A 45 -7.48 -8.92 -13.17
N ALA A 46 -6.91 -8.73 -11.97
CA ALA A 46 -6.09 -7.56 -11.66
C ALA A 46 -4.80 -7.56 -12.48
N GLU A 47 -4.15 -8.71 -12.63
CA GLU A 47 -2.93 -8.88 -13.43
C GLU A 47 -3.19 -8.61 -14.91
N GLN A 48 -4.28 -9.14 -15.48
CA GLN A 48 -4.65 -8.86 -16.88
C GLN A 48 -4.99 -7.38 -17.11
N SER A 49 -5.58 -6.71 -16.12
CA SER A 49 -6.03 -5.31 -16.24
C SER A 49 -4.89 -4.31 -16.05
N TRP A 50 -3.98 -4.58 -15.10
CA TRP A 50 -2.95 -3.63 -14.67
C TRP A 50 -1.53 -4.06 -15.04
N GLY A 51 -1.28 -5.34 -15.30
CA GLY A 51 0.03 -5.89 -15.64
C GLY A 51 0.72 -5.12 -16.78
N PRO A 52 0.08 -4.93 -17.94
CA PRO A 52 0.68 -4.16 -19.04
C PRO A 52 1.03 -2.72 -18.65
N VAL A 53 0.16 -2.06 -17.87
CA VAL A 53 0.41 -0.68 -17.39
C VAL A 53 1.61 -0.64 -16.44
N LEU A 54 1.70 -1.61 -15.53
CA LEU A 54 2.82 -1.69 -14.57
C LEU A 54 4.13 -2.08 -15.26
N ASP A 55 4.09 -2.93 -16.29
CA ASP A 55 5.27 -3.30 -17.08
C ASP A 55 5.81 -2.10 -17.86
N ASP A 56 4.93 -1.27 -18.44
CA ASP A 56 5.32 -0.03 -19.09
C ASP A 56 6.02 0.92 -18.09
N ILE A 57 5.42 1.14 -16.91
CA ILE A 57 5.99 1.98 -15.84
C ILE A 57 7.34 1.45 -15.34
N LYS A 58 7.49 0.13 -15.17
CA LYS A 58 8.76 -0.49 -14.78
C LYS A 58 9.82 -0.37 -15.87
N SER A 59 9.41 -0.50 -17.13
CA SER A 59 10.34 -0.44 -18.28
C SER A 59 10.94 0.94 -18.48
N ALA A 60 10.23 2.00 -18.06
CA ALA A 60 10.75 3.37 -18.03
C ALA A 60 11.95 3.50 -17.08
N GLY A 61 12.03 2.63 -16.06
CA GLY A 61 13.18 2.49 -15.18
C GLY A 61 13.01 3.24 -13.86
N ARG A 62 14.07 3.90 -13.41
CA ARG A 62 14.09 4.68 -12.15
C ARG A 62 13.70 6.13 -12.41
N GLY A 63 12.94 6.71 -11.50
CA GLY A 63 12.51 8.11 -11.56
C GLY A 63 12.52 8.77 -10.19
N ASP A 64 12.51 10.11 -10.17
CA ASP A 64 12.25 10.90 -8.96
C ASP A 64 10.80 11.37 -8.99
N TRP A 65 9.88 10.40 -8.85
CA TRP A 65 8.45 10.61 -9.12
C TRP A 65 7.60 10.66 -7.85
N LEU A 66 8.03 10.01 -6.76
CA LEU A 66 7.30 10.01 -5.49
C LEU A 66 8.08 10.81 -4.45
N HIS A 67 7.48 11.90 -3.96
CA HIS A 67 8.14 12.85 -3.05
C HIS A 67 7.50 12.82 -1.66
N LEU A 68 8.26 12.35 -0.66
CA LEU A 68 7.81 12.34 0.73
C LEU A 68 7.96 13.72 1.38
N SER A 69 6.86 14.25 1.90
CA SER A 69 6.78 15.46 2.72
C SER A 69 6.31 15.11 4.13
N VAL A 70 7.12 15.41 5.15
CA VAL A 70 6.77 15.17 6.57
C VAL A 70 6.19 16.46 7.16
N ALA A 71 4.85 16.51 7.26
CA ALA A 71 4.13 17.66 7.79
C ALA A 71 4.22 17.76 9.33
N ASN A 72 4.26 16.60 10.00
CA ASN A 72 4.40 16.50 11.46
C ASN A 72 5.52 15.52 11.80
N LYS A 73 6.38 15.88 12.76
CA LYS A 73 7.36 14.93 13.29
C LYS A 73 6.63 13.81 14.05
N PRO A 74 7.10 12.56 13.95
CA PRO A 74 6.63 11.49 14.82
C PRO A 74 6.68 11.89 16.30
N SER A 75 5.67 11.44 17.03
CA SER A 75 5.46 11.69 18.46
C SER A 75 5.59 10.42 19.31
N SER A 76 5.77 9.27 18.68
CA SER A 76 5.95 7.96 19.32
C SER A 76 6.87 7.06 18.50
N GLU A 77 7.44 6.03 19.14
CA GLU A 77 8.30 5.04 18.46
C GLU A 77 7.55 4.29 17.35
N ALA A 78 6.26 4.01 17.54
CA ALA A 78 5.44 3.39 16.49
C ALA A 78 5.29 4.30 15.26
N GLU A 79 5.12 5.61 15.47
CA GLU A 79 5.08 6.60 14.38
C GLU A 79 6.45 6.73 13.71
N ASP A 80 7.56 6.65 14.46
CA ASP A 80 8.91 6.62 13.90
C ASP A 80 9.11 5.40 12.99
N VAL A 81 8.74 4.20 13.46
CA VAL A 81 8.80 2.96 12.68
C VAL A 81 7.95 3.05 11.41
N LEU A 82 6.76 3.63 11.50
CA LEU A 82 5.91 3.83 10.33
C LEU A 82 6.56 4.80 9.33
N LEU A 83 7.12 5.92 9.81
CA LEU A 83 7.80 6.88 8.95
C LEU A 83 9.04 6.27 8.27
N ASP A 84 9.80 5.46 8.99
CA ASP A 84 10.95 4.73 8.43
C ASP A 84 10.51 3.78 7.31
N ALA A 85 9.44 3.00 7.55
CA ALA A 85 8.88 2.11 6.54
C ALA A 85 8.44 2.89 5.28
N VAL A 86 7.70 4.00 5.45
CA VAL A 86 7.28 4.85 4.34
C VAL A 86 8.48 5.43 3.59
N THR A 87 9.51 5.88 4.30
CA THR A 87 10.72 6.45 3.69
C THR A 87 11.46 5.40 2.86
N ILE A 88 11.57 4.17 3.35
CA ILE A 88 12.18 3.04 2.62
C ILE A 88 11.38 2.74 1.36
N GLU A 89 10.06 2.60 1.46
CA GLU A 89 9.21 2.27 0.32
C GLU A 89 9.23 3.36 -0.76
N VAL A 90 9.26 4.65 -0.37
CA VAL A 90 9.42 5.76 -1.32
C VAL A 90 10.74 5.63 -2.09
N GLY A 91 11.84 5.29 -1.39
CA GLY A 91 13.12 5.03 -2.04
C GLY A 91 13.06 3.88 -3.04
N ILE A 92 12.50 2.73 -2.63
CA ILE A 92 12.35 1.54 -3.48
C ILE A 92 11.49 1.86 -4.71
N LEU A 93 10.37 2.54 -4.54
CA LEU A 93 9.45 2.88 -5.64
C LEU A 93 10.09 3.82 -6.65
N ASN A 94 10.89 4.79 -6.20
CA ASN A 94 11.67 5.65 -7.10
C ASN A 94 12.80 4.88 -7.83
N GLU A 95 13.35 3.82 -7.22
CA GLU A 95 14.37 2.97 -7.86
C GLU A 95 13.81 2.03 -8.93
N VAL A 96 12.55 1.61 -8.80
CA VAL A 96 11.97 0.53 -9.63
C VAL A 96 10.89 0.99 -10.62
N LEU A 97 10.38 2.22 -10.49
CA LEU A 97 9.30 2.75 -11.32
C LEU A 97 9.60 4.18 -11.81
N ASP A 98 9.10 4.50 -13.00
CA ASP A 98 8.95 5.87 -13.49
C ASP A 98 7.61 6.00 -14.25
N PRO A 99 6.55 6.53 -13.60
CA PRO A 99 5.24 6.68 -14.22
C PRO A 99 5.15 7.91 -15.15
N GLY A 100 6.22 8.68 -15.32
CA GLY A 100 6.23 9.89 -16.16
C GLY A 100 5.46 11.07 -15.56
N GLN A 101 5.06 10.99 -14.30
CA GLN A 101 4.41 12.06 -13.54
C GLN A 101 4.91 12.07 -12.10
N SER A 102 4.98 13.25 -11.48
CA SER A 102 5.33 13.39 -10.06
C SER A 102 4.08 13.29 -9.18
N LEU A 103 4.26 12.77 -7.98
CA LEU A 103 3.23 12.58 -6.97
C LEU A 103 3.79 12.89 -5.58
N ASP A 104 3.08 13.71 -4.83
CA ASP A 104 3.42 14.00 -3.44
C ASP A 104 2.83 12.94 -2.50
N LEU A 105 3.62 12.52 -1.51
CA LEU A 105 3.18 11.74 -0.37
C LEU A 105 3.39 12.56 0.90
N VAL A 106 2.31 12.85 1.63
CA VAL A 106 2.35 13.63 2.86
C VAL A 106 2.19 12.69 4.06
N PHE A 107 3.15 12.73 4.97
CA PHE A 107 3.06 12.08 6.28
C PHE A 107 2.69 13.14 7.34
N GLY A 108 1.54 13.01 7.99
CA GLY A 108 1.04 14.03 8.91
C GLY A 108 -0.12 13.58 9.79
N ASN A 109 -0.47 14.41 10.77
CA ASN A 109 -1.57 14.14 11.69
C ASN A 109 -2.92 14.36 10.98
N CYS A 110 -3.85 13.40 11.11
CA CYS A 110 -5.19 13.50 10.52
C CYS A 110 -6.32 13.56 11.55
N GLY A 111 -6.03 13.24 12.82
CA GLY A 111 -7.02 13.04 13.87
C GLY A 111 -7.67 11.65 13.86
N GLU A 112 -7.37 10.81 12.87
CA GLU A 112 -7.83 9.42 12.78
C GLU A 112 -6.84 8.55 11.99
N ALA A 113 -6.80 7.25 12.30
CA ALA A 113 -5.96 6.27 11.60
C ALA A 113 -6.47 6.06 10.17
N ASN A 114 -5.73 6.54 9.17
CA ASN A 114 -6.14 6.46 7.77
C ASN A 114 -4.95 6.56 6.80
N ALA A 115 -5.19 6.20 5.54
CA ALA A 115 -4.31 6.50 4.41
C ALA A 115 -5.18 6.63 3.15
N TYR A 116 -5.02 7.72 2.40
CA TYR A 116 -5.91 8.03 1.28
C TYR A 116 -5.24 8.87 0.19
N TYR A 117 -5.85 8.87 -0.99
CA TYR A 117 -5.51 9.77 -2.09
C TYR A 117 -6.46 10.98 -2.07
N ASP A 118 -5.88 12.18 -2.12
CA ASP A 118 -6.61 13.44 -2.26
C ASP A 118 -6.58 13.87 -3.74
N PRO A 119 -7.72 13.80 -4.45
CA PRO A 119 -7.77 14.14 -5.88
C PRO A 119 -7.69 15.65 -6.14
N SER A 120 -7.91 16.50 -5.12
CA SER A 120 -7.87 17.96 -5.29
C SER A 120 -6.45 18.45 -5.43
N ASP A 121 -5.56 17.92 -4.58
CA ASP A 121 -4.14 18.25 -4.54
C ASP A 121 -3.27 17.20 -5.25
N GLN A 122 -3.89 16.15 -5.81
CA GLN A 122 -3.22 15.00 -6.45
C GLN A 122 -2.08 14.44 -5.59
N ARG A 123 -2.37 14.11 -4.34
CA ARG A 123 -1.38 13.61 -3.37
C ARG A 123 -1.88 12.41 -2.58
N ILE A 124 -0.95 11.62 -2.06
CA ILE A 124 -1.24 10.60 -1.06
C ILE A 124 -1.03 11.20 0.32
N VAL A 125 -1.91 10.88 1.27
CA VAL A 125 -1.76 11.24 2.69
C VAL A 125 -1.68 9.96 3.51
N ILE A 126 -0.64 9.83 4.32
CA ILE A 126 -0.48 8.79 5.34
C ILE A 126 -0.59 9.46 6.71
N CYS A 127 -1.61 9.07 7.46
CA CYS A 127 -1.88 9.63 8.77
C CYS A 127 -0.99 9.01 9.84
N THR A 128 -0.38 9.80 10.72
CA THR A 128 0.53 9.27 11.75
C THR A 128 -0.19 8.30 12.69
N GLU A 129 -1.48 8.53 12.94
CA GLU A 129 -2.35 7.68 13.76
C GLU A 129 -2.46 6.24 13.24
N LEU A 130 -2.12 5.97 11.98
CA LEU A 130 -2.07 4.63 11.42
C LEU A 130 -1.06 3.74 12.17
N ALA A 131 -0.02 4.33 12.76
CA ALA A 131 0.94 3.61 13.60
C ALA A 131 0.26 2.88 14.77
N GLY A 132 -0.84 3.43 15.28
CA GLY A 132 -1.63 2.82 16.36
C GLY A 132 -2.24 1.47 16.00
N LEU A 133 -2.36 1.13 14.71
CA LEU A 133 -2.88 -0.16 14.26
C LEU A 133 -1.87 -1.31 14.38
N PHE A 134 -0.60 -1.01 14.65
CA PHE A 134 0.49 -1.99 14.74
C PHE A 134 0.97 -2.24 16.18
N ASN A 135 0.23 -1.73 17.17
CA ASN A 135 0.56 -1.85 18.59
C ASN A 135 -0.04 -3.08 19.30
N ASP A 136 -0.52 -4.07 18.55
CA ASP A 136 -1.09 -5.33 19.06
C ASP A 136 -0.11 -6.51 18.96
#